data_AF-A0A820UUW0-F1
#
_entry.id   AF-A0A820UUW0-F1
#
_cell.length_a   1.000
_cell.length_b   1.000
_cell.length_c   1.000
_cell.angle_alpha   90.00
_cell.angle_beta   90.00
_cell.angle_gamma   90.00
#
_symmetry.space_group_name_H-M   'P 1'
#
loop_
_entity.id
_entity.type
_entity.pdbx_description
1 polymer ?
#
loop_
_entity_poly.entity_id
_entity_poly.type
_entity_poly.pdbx_seq_one_letter_code
_entity_poly.pdbx_strand_id
1 'polypeptide(L)'
;MGSYGLLLKNLCQARWYARYEALNAVYLSFHQIVKSLMELEHDGDTKSQYETKTLLNKMLSFKFVVLLIFIRQVMASTNATTTQLQQEDLDILSAIDILSSLLVLLKNMRNDDCRFIKITEVHVTCLILT
;
A
#
# COMPACT_ATOMS: atom_id res chain seq x y z
N MET A 1 -43.18 7.37 -12.78
CA MET A 1 -42.71 5.98 -12.63
C MET A 1 -41.20 6.02 -12.48
N GLY A 2 -40.71 5.94 -11.25
CA GLY A 2 -39.27 5.98 -10.94
C GLY A 2 -38.66 4.61 -11.17
N SER A 3 -37.85 4.47 -12.21
CA SER A 3 -36.99 3.30 -12.38
C SER A 3 -35.81 3.47 -11.43
N TYR A 4 -35.95 3.02 -10.18
CA TYR A 4 -34.79 2.84 -9.31
C TYR A 4 -34.04 1.62 -9.82
N GLY A 5 -33.22 1.82 -10.86
CA GLY A 5 -32.22 0.84 -11.24
C GLY A 5 -31.41 0.52 -10.00
N LEU A 6 -31.37 -0.77 -9.63
CA LEU A 6 -30.46 -1.29 -8.62
C LEU A 6 -29.04 -1.07 -9.13
N LEU A 7 -28.52 0.15 -8.93
CA LEU A 7 -27.12 0.45 -9.13
C LEU A 7 -26.39 -0.32 -8.03
N LEU A 8 -25.83 -1.48 -8.37
CA LEU A 8 -24.98 -2.23 -7.45
C LEU A 8 -23.78 -1.33 -7.17
N LYS A 9 -23.84 -0.54 -6.10
CA LYS A 9 -22.73 0.31 -5.68
C LYS A 9 -21.54 -0.61 -5.46
N ASN A 10 -20.50 -0.46 -6.27
CA ASN A 10 -19.28 -1.24 -6.16
C ASN A 10 -18.49 -0.78 -4.92
N LEU A 11 -19.00 -1.16 -3.75
CA LEU A 11 -18.48 -0.82 -2.43
C LEU A 11 -17.08 -1.41 -2.21
N CYS A 12 -16.76 -2.55 -2.85
CA CYS A 12 -15.46 -3.20 -2.68
C CYS A 12 -14.35 -2.49 -3.46
N GLN A 13 -14.63 -2.06 -4.71
CA GLN A 13 -13.68 -1.36 -5.55
C GLN A 13 -13.26 -0.03 -4.90
N ALA A 14 -14.23 0.78 -4.46
CA ALA A 14 -13.93 2.06 -3.82
C ALA A 14 -13.10 1.89 -2.52
N ARG A 15 -13.35 0.83 -1.74
CA ARG A 15 -12.66 0.59 -0.47
C ARG A 15 -11.23 0.10 -0.64
N TRP A 16 -11.00 -0.87 -1.52
CA TRP A 16 -9.66 -1.41 -1.74
C TRP A 16 -8.78 -0.43 -2.51
N TYR A 17 -9.34 0.24 -3.51
CA TYR A 17 -8.66 1.31 -4.23
C TYR A 17 -8.27 2.46 -3.29
N ALA A 18 -9.23 2.99 -2.50
CA ALA A 18 -8.92 4.07 -1.55
C ALA A 18 -7.88 3.66 -0.50
N ARG A 19 -7.88 2.39 -0.06
CA ARG A 19 -6.84 1.87 0.85
C ARG A 19 -5.48 1.84 0.19
N TYR A 20 -5.40 1.39 -1.07
CA TYR A 20 -4.16 1.42 -1.83
C TYR A 20 -3.64 2.85 -2.00
N GLU A 21 -4.51 3.79 -2.39
CA GLU A 21 -4.14 5.20 -2.55
C GLU A 21 -3.63 5.83 -1.26
N ALA A 22 -4.34 5.63 -0.14
CA ALA A 22 -3.90 6.13 1.16
C ALA A 22 -2.53 5.55 1.56
N LEU A 23 -2.34 4.25 1.33
CA LEU A 23 -1.07 3.59 1.64
C LEU A 23 0.07 4.08 0.72
N ASN A 24 -0.22 4.29 -0.55
CA ASN A 24 0.73 4.83 -1.52
C ASN A 24 1.11 6.28 -1.16
N ALA A 25 0.16 7.10 -0.70
CA ALA A 25 0.43 8.45 -0.23
C ALA A 25 1.36 8.48 0.98
N VAL A 26 1.14 7.59 1.97
CA VAL A 26 2.04 7.43 3.12
C VAL A 26 3.42 6.98 2.68
N TYR A 27 3.51 6.03 1.75
CA TYR A 27 4.79 5.56 1.22
C TYR A 27 5.57 6.66 0.48
N LEU A 28 4.89 7.42 -0.39
CA LEU A 28 5.51 8.50 -1.18
C LEU A 28 5.93 9.68 -0.31
N SER A 29 5.17 9.97 0.74
CA SER A 29 5.42 11.10 1.65
C SER A 29 6.17 10.69 2.91
N PHE A 30 6.69 9.46 2.99
CA PHE A 30 7.23 8.89 4.22
C PHE A 30 8.34 9.75 4.80
N HIS A 31 9.29 10.19 3.97
CA HIS A 31 10.38 11.07 4.38
C HIS A 31 9.86 12.40 4.94
N GLN A 32 8.91 13.05 4.24
CA GLN A 32 8.34 14.31 4.69
C GLN A 32 7.60 14.14 6.02
N ILE A 33 6.85 13.05 6.20
CA ILE A 33 6.17 12.75 7.46
C ILE A 33 7.20 12.58 8.59
N VAL A 34 8.25 11.79 8.36
CA VAL A 34 9.34 11.58 9.34
C VAL A 34 10.00 12.90 9.70
N LYS A 35 10.35 13.73 8.72
CA LYS A 35 10.96 15.05 8.94
C LYS A 35 10.05 15.95 9.77
N SER A 36 8.77 16.04 9.43
CA SER A 36 7.82 16.85 10.19
C SER A 36 7.65 16.33 11.62
N LEU A 37 7.68 15.01 11.84
CA LEU A 37 7.64 14.45 13.20
C LEU A 37 8.93 14.75 13.99
N MET A 38 10.09 14.80 13.35
CA MET A 38 11.35 15.22 14.01
C MET A 38 11.30 16.71 14.41
N GLU A 39 10.75 17.57 13.55
CA GLU A 39 10.57 19.00 13.85
C GLU A 39 9.59 19.19 15.03
N LEU A 40 8.51 18.41 15.07
CA LEU A 40 7.51 18.45 16.14
C LEU A 40 7.94 17.80 17.46
N GLU A 41 8.99 16.96 17.46
CA GLU A 41 9.49 16.34 18.71
C GLU A 41 9.94 17.40 19.73
N HIS A 42 10.32 18.59 19.25
CA HIS A 42 10.80 19.70 20.07
C HIS A 42 9.78 20.84 20.22
N ASP A 43 8.56 20.68 19.70
CA ASP A 43 7.51 21.69 19.72
C ASP A 43 6.28 21.23 20.52
N GLY A 44 5.57 22.17 21.13
CA GLY A 44 4.36 21.90 21.91
C GLY A 44 4.58 21.42 23.35
N ASP A 45 3.51 20.92 23.97
CA ASP A 45 3.50 20.48 25.37
C ASP A 45 4.07 19.06 25.55
N THR A 46 4.40 18.69 26.80
CA THR A 46 5.03 17.40 27.12
C THR A 46 4.26 16.19 26.57
N LYS A 47 2.92 16.26 26.51
CA LYS A 47 2.11 15.17 25.97
C LYS A 47 2.30 15.05 24.46
N SER A 48 2.21 16.17 23.74
CA SER A 48 2.38 16.19 22.28
C SER A 48 3.79 15.73 21.87
N GLN A 49 4.82 16.13 22.61
CA GLN A 49 6.20 15.67 22.39
C GLN A 49 6.33 14.15 22.58
N TYR A 50 5.74 13.61 23.65
CA TYR A 50 5.75 12.17 23.92
C TYR A 50 5.02 11.35 22.84
N GLU A 51 3.84 11.82 22.41
CA GLU A 51 3.06 11.19 21.34
C GLU A 51 3.82 11.21 20.01
N THR A 52 4.41 12.36 19.65
CA THR A 52 5.23 12.54 18.45
C THR A 52 6.43 11.61 18.44
N LYS A 53 7.20 11.57 19.54
CA LYS A 53 8.34 10.64 19.69
C LYS A 53 7.93 9.19 19.56
N THR A 54 6.81 8.82 20.19
CA THR A 54 6.26 7.46 20.11
C THR A 54 5.86 7.09 18.68
N LEU A 55 5.23 8.01 17.96
CA LEU A 55 4.85 7.81 16.56
C LEU A 55 6.08 7.71 15.65
N LEU A 56 7.05 8.61 15.80
CA LEU A 56 8.31 8.59 15.05
C LEU A 56 9.03 7.24 15.21
N ASN A 57 9.16 6.76 16.45
CA ASN A 57 9.76 5.45 16.74
C ASN A 57 9.01 4.29 16.09
N LYS A 58 7.67 4.35 16.05
CA LYS A 58 6.85 3.33 15.36
C LYS A 58 7.06 3.38 13.86
N MET A 59 7.07 4.56 13.26
CA MET A 59 7.26 4.73 11.81
C MET A 59 8.64 4.29 11.34
N LEU A 60 9.69 4.60 12.12
CA LEU A 60 11.06 4.19 11.81
C LEU A 60 11.37 2.74 12.22
N SER A 61 10.45 2.06 12.89
CA SER A 61 10.66 0.65 13.23
C SER A 61 10.80 -0.20 11.97
N PHE A 62 11.79 -1.08 11.96
CA PHE A 62 12.03 -2.02 10.86
C PHE A 62 10.74 -2.75 10.43
N LYS A 63 9.96 -3.21 11.42
CA LYS A 63 8.69 -3.88 11.20
C LYS A 63 7.69 -3.02 10.42
N PHE A 64 7.55 -1.74 10.77
CA PHE A 64 6.63 -0.84 10.07
C PHE A 64 7.07 -0.60 8.63
N VAL A 65 8.35 -0.27 8.41
CA VAL A 65 8.89 0.02 7.08
C VAL A 65 8.75 -1.19 6.15
N VAL A 66 9.13 -2.39 6.62
CA VAL A 66 8.99 -3.63 5.85
C VAL A 66 7.52 -3.92 5.55
N LEU A 67 6.63 -3.78 6.54
CA LEU A 67 5.21 -4.02 6.35
C LEU A 67 4.60 -3.04 5.34
N LEU A 68 4.96 -1.76 5.41
CA LEU A 68 4.50 -0.72 4.49
C LEU A 68 4.90 -1.04 3.04
N ILE A 69 6.16 -1.44 2.83
CA ILE A 69 6.66 -1.85 1.50
C ILE A 69 5.94 -3.11 1.02
N PHE A 70 5.80 -4.11 1.88
CA PHE A 70 5.15 -5.38 1.57
C PHE A 70 3.70 -5.19 1.13
N ILE A 71 2.91 -4.56 1.99
CA ILE A 71 1.48 -4.41 1.75
C ILE A 71 1.22 -3.51 0.53
N ARG A 72 2.09 -2.51 0.27
CA ARG A 72 2.01 -1.70 -0.95
C ARG A 72 2.12 -2.54 -2.20
N GLN A 73 3.08 -3.45 -2.28
CA GLN A 73 3.28 -4.30 -3.45
C GLN A 73 2.12 -5.27 -3.66
N VAL A 74 1.62 -5.89 -2.58
CA VAL A 74 0.46 -6.79 -2.64
C VAL A 74 -0.77 -6.03 -3.13
N MET A 75 -1.03 -4.85 -2.55
CA MET A 75 -2.17 -4.03 -2.92
C MET A 75 -2.04 -3.49 -4.34
N ALA A 76 -0.86 -3.06 -4.79
CA ALA A 76 -0.62 -2.61 -6.17
C ALA A 76 -0.94 -3.71 -7.19
N SER A 77 -0.43 -4.93 -6.95
CA SER A 77 -0.63 -6.07 -7.84
C SER A 77 -2.10 -6.48 -7.91
N THR A 78 -2.78 -6.50 -6.77
CA THR A 78 -4.20 -6.86 -6.70
C THR A 78 -5.09 -5.77 -7.29
N ASN A 79 -4.75 -4.50 -7.10
CA ASN A 79 -5.48 -3.37 -7.66
C ASN A 79 -5.39 -3.35 -9.19
N ALA A 80 -4.17 -3.50 -9.74
CA ALA A 80 -3.96 -3.59 -11.18
C ALA A 80 -4.74 -4.75 -11.82
N THR A 81 -4.71 -5.93 -11.18
CA THR A 81 -5.49 -7.10 -11.62
C THR A 81 -6.99 -6.81 -11.57
N THR A 82 -7.48 -6.20 -10.49
CA THR A 82 -8.90 -5.85 -10.36
C THR A 82 -9.34 -4.87 -11.45
N THR A 83 -8.50 -3.89 -11.79
CA THR A 83 -8.75 -2.97 -12.91
C THR A 83 -8.83 -3.69 -14.25
N GLN A 84 -7.94 -4.65 -14.51
CA GLN A 84 -7.98 -5.46 -15.74
C GLN A 84 -9.25 -6.31 -15.82
N LEU A 85 -9.63 -6.96 -14.72
CA LEU A 85 -10.83 -7.79 -14.63
C LEU A 85 -12.15 -7.01 -14.80
N GLN A 86 -12.10 -5.69 -14.66
CA GLN A 86 -13.26 -4.81 -14.80
C GLN A 86 -13.38 -4.17 -16.19
N GLN A 87 -12.50 -4.51 -17.13
CA GLN A 87 -12.62 -4.05 -18.51
C GLN A 87 -13.85 -4.67 -19.18
N GLU A 88 -14.61 -3.86 -19.92
CA GLU A 88 -15.88 -4.27 -20.54
C GLU A 88 -15.69 -5.36 -21.60
N ASP A 89 -14.53 -5.39 -22.26
CA ASP A 89 -14.21 -6.28 -23.38
C ASP A 89 -13.38 -7.52 -22.98
N LEU A 90 -13.31 -7.86 -21.69
CA LEU A 90 -12.49 -8.99 -21.22
C LEU A 90 -13.20 -10.34 -21.40
N ASP A 91 -12.59 -11.26 -22.14
CA ASP A 91 -13.08 -12.64 -22.25
C ASP A 91 -12.69 -13.52 -21.04
N ILE A 92 -13.43 -14.61 -20.84
CA ILE A 92 -13.29 -15.49 -19.69
C ILE A 92 -11.91 -16.19 -19.65
N LEU A 93 -11.34 -16.54 -20.80
CA LEU A 93 -10.02 -17.21 -20.83
C LEU A 93 -8.94 -16.22 -20.40
N SER A 94 -8.98 -15.00 -20.92
CA SER A 94 -8.07 -13.92 -20.48
C SER A 94 -8.22 -13.61 -18.98
N ALA A 95 -9.44 -13.62 -18.44
CA ALA A 95 -9.67 -13.44 -17.00
C ALA A 95 -9.03 -14.56 -16.15
N ILE A 96 -9.07 -15.81 -16.61
CA ILE A 96 -8.42 -16.94 -15.95
C ILE A 96 -6.90 -16.77 -15.97
N ASP A 97 -6.32 -16.33 -17.08
CA ASP A 97 -4.89 -16.10 -17.22
C ASP A 97 -4.40 -14.96 -16.31
N ILE A 98 -5.16 -13.87 -16.22
CA ILE A 98 -4.89 -12.75 -15.30
C ILE A 98 -4.90 -13.23 -13.85
N LEU A 99 -5.92 -13.98 -13.43
CA LEU A 99 -6.02 -14.50 -12.06
C LEU A 99 -4.91 -15.51 -11.75
N SER A 100 -4.56 -16.37 -12.71
CA SER A 100 -3.46 -17.33 -12.59
C SER A 100 -2.13 -16.62 -12.43
N SER A 101 -1.91 -15.56 -13.21
CA SER A 101 -0.72 -14.71 -13.12
C SER A 101 -0.62 -14.00 -11.76
N LEU A 102 -1.72 -13.44 -11.26
CA LEU A 102 -1.77 -12.86 -9.91
C LEU A 102 -1.46 -13.91 -8.84
N LEU A 103 -2.01 -15.12 -8.96
CA LEU A 103 -1.76 -16.20 -8.01
C LEU A 103 -0.29 -16.61 -7.98
N VAL A 104 0.35 -16.73 -9.15
CA VAL A 104 1.79 -17.02 -9.25
C VAL A 104 2.60 -15.88 -8.62
N LEU A 105 2.28 -14.62 -8.95
CA LEU A 105 2.95 -13.46 -8.37
C LEU A 105 2.88 -13.45 -6.84
N LEU A 106 1.69 -13.64 -6.27
CA LEU A 106 1.50 -13.67 -4.82
C LEU A 106 2.19 -14.87 -4.15
N LYS A 107 2.24 -16.03 -4.82
CA LYS A 107 3.02 -17.19 -4.35
C LYS A 107 4.51 -16.88 -4.34
N ASN A 108 5.04 -16.23 -5.37
CA ASN A 108 6.45 -15.86 -5.44
C ASN A 108 6.80 -14.79 -4.40
N MET A 109 5.89 -13.84 -4.14
CA MET A 109 6.05 -12.87 -3.06
C MET A 109 6.08 -13.52 -1.67
N ARG A 110 5.39 -14.65 -1.47
CA ARG A 110 5.34 -15.38 -0.21
C ARG A 110 6.52 -16.33 -0.01
N ASN A 111 6.95 -17.00 -1.08
CA ASN A 111 7.85 -18.15 -1.01
C ASN A 111 9.34 -17.80 -1.26
N ASP A 112 9.70 -16.51 -1.26
CA ASP A 112 11.06 -16.01 -1.51
C ASP A 112 11.63 -16.31 -2.91
N ASP A 113 11.30 -15.46 -3.87
CA ASP A 113 12.24 -15.10 -4.92
C ASP A 113 12.89 -13.76 -4.57
N CYS A 114 14.23 -13.69 -4.68
CA CYS A 114 15.15 -12.58 -4.39
C CYS A 114 14.70 -11.14 -4.74
N ARG A 115 13.60 -10.94 -5.48
CA ARG A 115 13.01 -9.63 -5.79
C ARG A 115 12.47 -8.92 -4.57
N PHE A 116 11.75 -9.58 -3.67
CA PHE A 116 11.15 -8.87 -2.53
C PHE A 116 12.23 -8.31 -1.61
N ILE A 117 13.22 -9.13 -1.25
CA ILE A 117 14.36 -8.75 -0.40
C ILE A 117 15.17 -7.61 -1.03
N LYS A 118 15.50 -7.70 -2.34
CA LYS A 118 16.24 -6.63 -3.05
C LYS A 118 15.47 -5.32 -3.13
N ILE A 119 14.16 -5.38 -3.39
CA ILE A 119 13.29 -4.20 -3.45
C ILE A 119 13.14 -3.59 -2.05
N THR A 120 12.97 -4.40 -1.01
CA THR A 120 12.98 -3.90 0.37
C THR A 120 14.32 -3.27 0.73
N GLU A 121 15.45 -3.85 0.33
CA GLU A 121 16.78 -3.33 0.65
C GLU A 121 17.00 -1.94 0.03
N VAL A 122 16.77 -1.79 -1.28
CA VAL A 122 16.91 -0.49 -1.97
C VAL A 122 15.93 0.55 -1.45
N HIS A 123 14.67 0.19 -1.20
CA HIS A 123 13.68 1.13 -0.70
C HIS A 123 13.85 1.48 0.78
N VAL A 124 14.31 0.55 1.62
CA VAL A 124 14.65 0.83 3.03
C VAL A 124 15.82 1.80 3.08
N THR A 125 16.87 1.60 2.28
CA THR A 125 18.00 2.53 2.16
C THR A 125 17.52 3.91 1.70
N CYS A 126 16.69 4.01 0.65
CA CYS A 126 16.18 5.30 0.19
C CYS A 126 15.21 6.00 1.17
N LEU A 127 14.38 5.24 1.90
CA LEU A 127 13.40 5.79 2.86
C LEU A 127 14.03 6.23 4.18
N ILE A 128 15.20 5.72 4.55
CA ILE A 128 15.86 5.99 5.84
C ILE A 128 17.12 6.86 5.69
N LEU A 129 17.83 6.82 4.54
CA LEU A 129 19.13 7.52 4.34
C LEU A 129 19.08 8.73 3.38
N THR A 130 17.89 9.19 3.00
CA THR A 130 17.69 10.51 2.35
C THR A 130 16.90 11.39 3.28
#